data_AF-A0A958FSB1-F1
#
_entry.id   AF-A0A958FSB1-F1
#
_cell.length_a   1.000
_cell.length_b   1.000
_cell.length_c   1.000
_cell.angle_alpha   90.00
_cell.angle_beta   90.00
_cell.angle_gamma   90.00
#
_symmetry.space_group_name_H-M   'P 1'
#
loop_
_entity.id
_entity.type
_entity.pdbx_description
1 polymer ?
#
loop_
_entity_poly.entity_id
_entity_poly.type
_entity_poly.pdbx_seq_one_letter_code
_entity_poly.pdbx_strand_id
1 'polypeptide(L)'
;LGGELGKGFSYHSGIAYTHATDLQRDQPLAEIPPLAGQLRLRYDRGGYFAESDLRIVARQDRISSAFGESETPGFSVANFRAGWQFLTFAEAIIAVENIFNENYYEHLNRSYTNMPEAGMLYEPGRNVHLQLKLSR
;
A
#
# COMPACT_ATOMS: atom_id res chain seq x y z
N LEU A 1 7.91 4.30 -12.22
CA LEU A 1 7.68 4.94 -13.53
C LEU A 1 6.41 5.78 -13.45
N GLY A 2 6.33 6.89 -14.15
CA GLY A 2 5.10 7.69 -14.20
C GLY A 2 5.14 8.67 -15.36
N GLY A 3 3.97 9.18 -15.74
CA GLY A 3 3.87 10.11 -16.86
C GLY A 3 2.47 10.71 -17.01
N GLU A 4 2.42 11.72 -17.86
CA GLU A 4 1.17 12.36 -18.30
C GLU A 4 0.61 11.56 -19.49
N LEU A 5 -0.68 11.23 -19.43
CA LEU A 5 -1.45 10.61 -20.52
C LEU A 5 -2.18 11.67 -21.37
N GLY A 6 -2.17 12.93 -20.92
CA GLY A 6 -2.83 14.06 -21.55
C GLY A 6 -4.27 14.27 -21.08
N LYS A 7 -4.85 15.42 -21.43
CA LYS A 7 -6.21 15.84 -21.04
C LYS A 7 -6.47 15.84 -19.52
N GLY A 8 -5.42 16.03 -18.71
CA GLY A 8 -5.50 16.02 -17.25
C GLY A 8 -5.30 14.64 -16.61
N PHE A 9 -5.02 13.59 -17.39
CA PHE A 9 -4.72 12.27 -16.84
C PHE A 9 -3.22 12.09 -16.64
N SER A 10 -2.84 11.57 -15.47
CA SER A 10 -1.49 11.11 -15.16
C SER A 10 -1.53 9.73 -14.49
N TYR A 11 -0.42 9.02 -14.58
CA TYR A 11 -0.26 7.72 -13.94
C TYR A 11 1.09 7.61 -13.23
N HIS A 12 1.12 6.78 -12.20
CA HIS A 12 2.32 6.32 -11.54
C HIS A 12 2.25 4.80 -11.37
N SER A 13 3.37 4.12 -11.55
CA SER A 13 3.49 2.68 -11.35
C SER A 13 4.84 2.35 -10.74
N GLY A 14 4.87 1.37 -9.84
CA GLY A 14 6.08 0.89 -9.19
C GLY A 14 6.01 -0.61 -8.99
N ILE A 15 7.16 -1.27 -9.09
CA ILE A 15 7.33 -2.68 -8.73
C ILE A 15 8.62 -2.75 -7.91
N ALA A 16 8.58 -3.48 -6.80
CA ALA A 16 9.72 -3.69 -5.92
C ALA A 16 9.87 -5.19 -5.61
N TYR A 17 11.09 -5.69 -5.74
CA TYR A 17 11.45 -7.08 -5.47
C TYR A 17 12.78 -7.13 -4.74
N THR A 18 12.85 -7.91 -3.67
CA THR A 18 14.07 -8.16 -2.92
C THR A 18 14.26 -9.67 -2.81
N HIS A 19 15.48 -10.13 -3.07
CA HIS A 19 15.87 -11.53 -2.89
C HIS A 19 17.17 -11.59 -2.11
N ALA A 20 17.17 -12.38 -1.04
CA ALA A 20 18.36 -12.63 -0.24
C ALA A 20 18.34 -14.05 0.34
N THR A 21 19.54 -14.55 0.61
CA THR A 21 19.81 -15.91 1.11
C THR A 21 20.90 -15.82 2.17
N ASP A 22 20.69 -16.47 3.31
CA ASP A 22 21.73 -16.74 4.31
C ASP A 22 22.63 -17.88 3.80
N LEU A 23 23.84 -17.55 3.36
CA LEU A 23 24.80 -18.51 2.79
C LEU A 23 25.41 -19.45 3.83
N GLN A 24 25.38 -19.11 5.13
CA GLN A 24 25.91 -19.98 6.18
C GLN A 24 24.93 -21.10 6.53
N ARG A 25 23.63 -20.81 6.42
CA ARG A 25 22.54 -21.73 6.76
C ARG A 25 21.81 -22.31 5.55
N ASP A 26 22.20 -21.90 4.35
CA ASP A 26 21.59 -22.29 3.06
C ASP A 26 20.07 -22.16 3.06
N GLN A 27 19.57 -21.00 3.50
CA GLN A 27 18.14 -20.71 3.64
C GLN A 27 17.82 -19.26 3.23
N PRO A 28 16.55 -18.92 2.97
CA PRO A 28 16.16 -17.52 2.78
C PRO A 28 16.62 -16.62 3.94
N LEU A 29 17.08 -15.41 3.62
CA LEU A 29 17.35 -14.40 4.64
C LEU A 29 16.00 -13.98 5.26
N ALA A 30 16.00 -13.72 6.57
CA ALA A 30 14.81 -13.23 7.26
C ALA A 30 14.45 -11.80 6.86
N GLU A 31 13.19 -11.42 7.10
CA GLU A 31 12.63 -10.09 6.95
C GLU A 31 12.69 -9.53 5.52
N ILE A 32 12.65 -10.44 4.54
CA ILE A 32 12.63 -10.07 3.13
C ILE A 32 11.19 -9.77 2.71
N PRO A 33 10.89 -8.55 2.25
CA PRO A 33 9.54 -8.21 1.81
C PRO A 33 9.16 -8.99 0.55
N PRO A 34 7.87 -9.35 0.40
CA PRO A 34 7.37 -9.96 -0.83
C PRO A 34 7.50 -9.00 -2.02
N LEU A 35 7.37 -9.56 -3.23
CA LEU A 35 7.17 -8.76 -4.44
C LEU A 35 5.94 -7.86 -4.26
N ALA A 36 6.10 -6.56 -4.48
CA ALA A 36 5.03 -5.59 -4.39
C ALA A 36 4.93 -4.76 -5.67
N GLY A 37 3.70 -4.45 -6.08
CA GLY A 37 3.37 -3.57 -7.17
C GLY A 37 2.40 -2.48 -6.73
N GLN A 38 2.52 -1.30 -7.31
CA GLN A 38 1.59 -0.19 -7.11
C GLN A 38 1.26 0.45 -8.45
N LEU A 39 0.00 0.77 -8.67
CA LEU A 39 -0.49 1.54 -9.80
C LEU A 39 -1.40 2.64 -9.27
N ARG A 40 -1.15 3.87 -9.71
CA ARG A 40 -1.95 5.04 -9.40
C ARG A 40 -2.36 5.74 -10.67
N LEU A 41 -3.63 6.08 -10.77
CA LEU A 41 -4.22 6.84 -11.86
C LEU A 41 -4.85 8.09 -11.28
N ARG A 42 -4.50 9.25 -11.83
CA ARG A 42 -5.02 10.53 -11.40
C ARG A 42 -5.61 11.27 -12.60
N TYR A 43 -6.77 11.87 -12.39
CA TYR A 43 -7.36 12.87 -13.26
C TYR A 43 -7.37 14.20 -12.51
N ASP A 44 -6.88 15.26 -13.15
CA ASP A 44 -6.80 16.60 -12.59
C ASP A 44 -7.22 17.63 -13.65
N ARG A 45 -8.32 18.34 -13.40
CA ARG A 45 -8.83 19.37 -14.31
C ARG A 45 -9.73 20.38 -13.62
N GLY A 46 -9.45 21.66 -13.85
CA GLY A 46 -10.39 22.75 -13.51
C GLY A 46 -10.70 22.86 -12.02
N GLY A 47 -9.71 22.60 -11.16
CA GLY A 47 -9.87 22.61 -9.70
C GLY A 47 -10.47 21.33 -9.12
N TYR A 48 -10.70 20.30 -9.94
CA TYR A 48 -11.13 18.98 -9.47
C TYR A 48 -10.03 17.97 -9.70
N PHE A 49 -9.93 17.01 -8.78
CA PHE A 49 -9.16 15.81 -9.05
C PHE A 49 -9.88 14.55 -8.56
N ALA A 50 -9.55 13.44 -9.21
CA ALA A 50 -9.91 12.09 -8.79
C ALA A 50 -8.69 11.18 -8.96
N GLU A 51 -8.42 10.36 -7.97
CA GLU A 51 -7.25 9.49 -7.92
C GLU A 51 -7.64 8.11 -7.43
N SER A 52 -7.22 7.09 -8.17
CA SER A 52 -7.35 5.68 -7.79
C SER A 52 -5.95 5.10 -7.60
N ASP A 53 -5.75 4.35 -6.53
CA ASP A 53 -4.49 3.70 -6.18
C ASP A 53 -4.76 2.23 -5.92
N LEU A 54 -3.98 1.36 -6.55
CA LEU A 54 -4.05 -0.10 -6.42
C LEU A 54 -2.67 -0.59 -6.00
N ARG A 55 -2.61 -1.25 -4.85
CA ARG A 55 -1.41 -1.95 -4.36
C ARG A 55 -1.67 -3.45 -4.37
N ILE A 56 -0.74 -4.20 -4.96
CA ILE A 56 -0.79 -5.65 -5.07
C ILE A 56 0.49 -6.18 -4.43
N VAL A 57 0.37 -7.13 -3.51
CA VAL A 57 1.50 -7.76 -2.85
C VAL A 57 1.39 -9.26 -3.05
N ALA A 58 2.46 -9.88 -3.52
CA ALA A 58 2.52 -11.32 -3.73
C ALA A 58 2.59 -12.08 -2.40
N ARG A 59 2.24 -13.37 -2.45
CA ARG A 59 2.53 -14.30 -1.36
C ARG A 59 4.03 -14.33 -1.08
N GLN A 60 4.43 -14.37 0.19
CA GLN A 60 5.80 -14.65 0.59
C GLN A 60 5.91 -16.10 1.08
N ASP A 61 6.68 -16.89 0.37
CA ASP A 61 7.02 -18.28 0.70
C ASP A 61 8.52 -18.48 0.98
N ARG A 62 9.35 -17.46 0.77
CA ARG A 62 10.77 -17.48 1.13
C ARG A 62 10.96 -17.02 2.57
N ILE A 63 10.80 -17.96 3.50
CA ILE A 63 10.86 -17.71 4.93
C ILE A 63 12.08 -18.32 5.61
N SER A 64 12.57 -17.67 6.65
CA SER A 64 13.62 -18.16 7.53
C SER A 64 13.02 -18.90 8.73
N SER A 65 13.13 -20.22 8.72
CA SER A 65 12.70 -21.07 9.85
C SER A 65 13.50 -20.77 11.11
N ALA A 66 14.79 -20.42 10.96
CA ALA A 66 15.65 -20.00 12.07
C ALA A 66 15.17 -18.73 12.78
N PHE A 67 14.42 -17.87 12.09
CA PHE A 67 13.81 -16.66 12.65
C PHE A 67 12.33 -16.86 13.05
N GLY A 68 11.81 -18.08 12.91
CA GLY A 68 10.41 -18.40 13.18
C GLY A 68 9.44 -17.65 12.27
N GLU A 69 9.83 -17.39 11.03
CA GLU A 69 8.93 -16.80 10.03
C GLU A 69 7.88 -17.81 9.57
N SER A 70 6.74 -17.30 9.13
CA SER A 70 5.65 -18.09 8.54
C SER A 70 5.31 -17.50 7.18
N GLU A 71 4.86 -18.36 6.25
CA GLU A 71 4.39 -17.88 4.96
C GLU A 71 3.24 -16.90 5.15
N THR A 72 3.17 -15.89 4.29
CA THR A 72 2.09 -14.89 4.33
C THR A 72 1.41 -14.80 2.98
N PRO A 73 0.07 -14.79 2.94
CA PRO A 73 -0.70 -14.68 1.71
C PRO A 73 -0.41 -13.34 1.02
N GLY A 74 -0.60 -13.32 -0.30
CA GLY A 74 -0.66 -12.07 -1.03
C GLY A 74 -1.99 -11.35 -0.79
N PHE A 75 -2.03 -10.07 -1.09
CA PHE A 75 -3.24 -9.26 -0.96
C PHE A 75 -3.30 -8.18 -2.05
N SER A 76 -4.45 -7.54 -2.17
CA SER A 76 -4.62 -6.36 -3.01
C SER A 76 -5.52 -5.35 -2.34
N VAL A 77 -5.09 -4.09 -2.30
CA VAL A 77 -5.82 -3.00 -1.67
C VAL A 77 -6.03 -1.90 -2.70
N ALA A 78 -7.28 -1.46 -2.84
CA ALA A 78 -7.64 -0.35 -3.69
C ALA A 78 -8.11 0.84 -2.83
N ASN A 79 -7.60 2.02 -3.17
CA ASN A 79 -7.91 3.28 -2.52
C ASN A 79 -8.42 4.28 -3.55
N PHE A 80 -9.27 5.20 -3.12
CA PHE A 80 -9.79 6.28 -3.95
C PHE A 80 -9.79 7.60 -3.19
N ARG A 81 -9.42 8.68 -3.88
CA ARG A 81 -9.44 10.04 -3.34
C ARG A 81 -10.00 10.98 -4.40
N ALA A 82 -10.86 11.90 -4.00
CA ALA A 82 -11.31 13.00 -4.85
C ALA A 82 -11.21 14.32 -4.10
N GLY A 83 -10.94 15.39 -4.84
CA GLY A 83 -10.86 16.73 -4.28
C GLY A 83 -11.46 17.79 -5.18
N TRP A 84 -11.89 18.87 -4.55
CA TRP A 84 -12.45 20.04 -5.20
C TRP A 84 -11.92 21.31 -4.54
N GLN A 85 -11.16 22.07 -5.32
CA GLN A 85 -10.77 23.43 -5.02
C GLN A 85 -11.92 24.38 -5.36
N PHE A 86 -12.71 24.72 -4.35
CA PHE A 86 -13.87 25.61 -4.51
C PHE A 86 -13.51 27.09 -4.31
N LEU A 87 -12.35 27.39 -3.71
CA LEU A 87 -11.75 28.73 -3.62
C LEU A 87 -10.26 28.64 -3.91
N THR A 88 -9.64 29.74 -4.34
CA THR A 88 -8.18 29.79 -4.57
C THR A 88 -7.38 29.39 -3.33
N PHE A 89 -7.92 29.62 -2.12
CA PHE A 89 -7.31 29.29 -0.84
C PHE A 89 -7.93 28.08 -0.12
N ALA A 90 -8.93 27.40 -0.69
CA ALA A 90 -9.64 26.31 -0.01
C ALA A 90 -9.97 25.12 -0.92
N GLU A 91 -9.69 23.92 -0.41
CA GLU A 91 -9.92 22.65 -1.09
C GLU A 91 -10.54 21.64 -0.14
N ALA A 92 -11.62 20.98 -0.57
CA ALA A 92 -12.25 19.87 0.14
C ALA A 92 -11.82 18.55 -0.51
N ILE A 93 -11.46 17.56 0.30
CA ILE A 93 -10.99 16.25 -0.16
C ILE A 93 -11.77 15.17 0.59
N ILE A 94 -12.22 14.16 -0.13
CA ILE A 94 -12.75 12.92 0.42
C ILE A 94 -11.87 11.76 -0.04
N ALA A 95 -11.61 10.81 0.85
CA ALA A 95 -10.90 9.60 0.51
C ALA A 95 -11.53 8.37 1.16
N VAL A 96 -11.44 7.26 0.44
CA VAL A 96 -11.82 5.92 0.89
C VAL A 96 -10.59 5.04 0.69
N GLU A 97 -10.03 4.57 1.79
CA GLU A 97 -8.94 3.61 1.81
C GLU A 97 -9.52 2.21 1.99
N ASN A 98 -8.90 1.23 1.33
CA ASN A 98 -9.33 -0.16 1.34
C ASN A 98 -10.83 -0.31 0.99
N ILE A 99 -11.21 0.14 -0.22
CA ILE A 99 -12.61 0.23 -0.69
C ILE A 99 -13.36 -1.11 -0.53
N PHE A 100 -12.66 -2.22 -0.79
CA PHE A 100 -13.22 -3.56 -0.72
C PHE A 100 -13.20 -4.18 0.69
N ASN A 101 -12.68 -3.45 1.70
CA ASN A 101 -12.54 -3.94 3.07
C ASN A 101 -11.77 -5.27 3.12
N GLU A 102 -10.67 -5.34 2.38
CA GLU A 102 -9.74 -6.47 2.39
C GLU A 102 -9.18 -6.65 3.81
N ASN A 103 -9.20 -7.89 4.29
CA ASN A 103 -8.66 -8.25 5.60
C ASN A 103 -7.24 -8.82 5.41
N TYR A 104 -6.24 -7.94 5.49
CA TYR A 104 -4.85 -8.27 5.17
C TYR A 104 -3.89 -7.86 6.28
N TYR A 105 -2.65 -8.34 6.19
CA TYR A 105 -1.54 -7.97 7.04
C TYR A 105 -0.26 -7.98 6.21
N GLU A 106 0.73 -7.17 6.58
CA GLU A 106 2.03 -7.17 5.92
C GLU A 106 2.88 -8.34 6.42
N HIS A 107 3.74 -8.88 5.55
CA HIS A 107 4.70 -9.92 5.93
C HIS A 107 5.59 -9.50 7.11
N LEU A 108 5.96 -8.22 7.14
CA LEU A 108 6.85 -7.65 8.15
C LEU A 108 6.11 -7.18 9.42
N ASN A 109 4.77 -7.15 9.44
CA ASN A 109 3.96 -6.79 10.61
C ASN A 109 3.56 -8.05 11.41
N ARG A 110 4.55 -8.90 11.73
CA ARG A 110 4.33 -10.12 12.51
C ARG A 110 4.79 -9.97 13.96
N SER A 111 4.13 -10.68 14.88
CA SER A 111 4.65 -10.82 16.24
C SER A 111 5.99 -11.55 16.25
N TYR A 112 6.99 -10.97 16.91
CA TYR A 112 8.25 -11.61 17.27
C TYR A 112 8.16 -12.24 18.66
N THR A 113 9.14 -13.09 19.02
CA THR A 113 9.13 -14.01 20.18
C THR A 113 8.84 -13.38 21.55
N ASN A 114 8.86 -12.05 21.68
CA ASN A 114 8.61 -11.32 22.93
C ASN A 114 7.37 -10.43 22.91
N MET A 115 6.44 -10.62 21.96
CA MET A 115 5.19 -9.88 21.91
C MET A 115 4.12 -10.55 22.80
N PRO A 116 3.38 -9.80 23.65
CA PRO A 116 2.38 -10.37 24.58
C PRO A 116 1.23 -11.11 23.88
N GLU A 117 0.90 -10.72 22.65
CA GLU A 117 -0.07 -11.38 21.78
C GLU A 117 0.66 -11.95 20.57
N ALA A 118 0.70 -13.27 20.48
CA ALA A 118 1.19 -13.97 19.30
C ALA A 118 0.11 -13.92 18.21
N GLY A 119 0.32 -13.16 17.15
CA GLY A 119 -0.64 -13.03 16.06
C GLY A 119 -0.10 -12.23 14.87
N MET A 120 -0.81 -12.32 13.75
CA MET A 120 -0.59 -11.42 12.62
C MET A 120 -1.31 -10.10 12.93
N LEU A 121 -0.60 -8.97 12.81
CA LEU A 121 -1.21 -7.67 13.01
C LEU A 121 -1.92 -7.27 11.72
N TYR A 122 -3.26 -7.36 11.73
CA TYR A 122 -4.08 -6.95 10.59
C TYR A 122 -4.02 -5.45 10.39
N GLU A 123 -3.89 -5.06 9.13
CA GLU A 123 -3.96 -3.67 8.69
C GLU A 123 -5.41 -3.16 8.77
N PRO A 124 -5.61 -1.84 8.85
CA PRO A 124 -6.94 -1.26 8.86
C PRO A 124 -7.80 -1.73 7.68
N GLY A 125 -9.06 -2.06 7.99
CA GLY A 125 -10.11 -2.29 6.99
C GLY A 125 -10.49 -1.01 6.24
N ARG A 126 -11.71 -0.96 5.71
CA ARG A 126 -12.20 0.22 4.98
C ARG A 126 -12.22 1.45 5.89
N ASN A 127 -11.53 2.51 5.48
CA ASN A 127 -11.49 3.79 6.18
C ASN A 127 -12.00 4.90 5.25
N VAL A 128 -12.83 5.80 5.77
CA VAL A 128 -13.35 6.96 5.03
C VAL A 128 -13.02 8.22 5.80
N HIS A 129 -12.41 9.19 5.12
CA HIS A 129 -12.06 10.47 5.74
C HIS A 129 -12.34 11.66 4.83
N LEU A 130 -12.60 12.80 5.46
CA LEU A 130 -12.79 14.09 4.83
C LEU A 130 -11.74 15.06 5.35
N GLN A 131 -11.13 15.82 4.44
CA GLN A 131 -10.08 16.79 4.73
C GLN A 131 -10.48 18.14 4.13
N LEU A 132 -10.23 19.21 4.88
CA LEU A 132 -10.29 20.58 4.38
C LEU A 132 -8.89 21.15 4.41
N LYS A 133 -8.38 21.56 3.25
CA LYS A 133 -7.07 22.17 3.11
C LYS A 133 -7.23 23.66 2.86
N LEU A 134 -6.51 24.46 3.64
CA LEU A 134 -6.47 25.92 3.51
C LEU A 134 -5.04 26.36 3.17
N SER A 135 -4.90 27.17 2.13
CA SER A 135 -3.62 27.73 1.66
C SER A 135 -3.58 29.22 1.99
N ARG A 136 -2.44 29.75 2.41
CA ARG A 136 -2.23 31.20 2.60
C ARG A 136 -1.84 31.88 1.29
#